data_AF-A0A931E2Y1-F1
#
_entry.id   AF-A0A931E2Y1-F1
#
_cell.length_a   1.000
_cell.length_b   1.000
_cell.length_c   1.000
_cell.angle_alpha   90.00
_cell.angle_beta   90.00
_cell.angle_gamma   90.00
#
_symmetry.space_group_name_H-M   'P 1'
#
loop_
_entity.id
_entity.type
_entity.pdbx_description
1 polymer ?
#
loop_
_entity_poly.entity_id
_entity_poly.type
_entity_poly.pdbx_seq_one_letter_code
_entity_poly.pdbx_strand_id
1 'polypeptide(L)'
;MKTIEIVTLIGIGLTFIVGIFNLIITFRNVRKTAFINSVTASRIKYIQELRESISKFCGLAYSYNNRLYKLEYKEVWELHKEADSLKFIIRLYLNPEDEYWDNKIISLIDQIVLKSDKDPTEPINELITITQYLLKLEWEGAKRESEVGIISDIEKKELYNKYVEKHKQAILKK
;
A
#
# COMPACT_ATOMS: atom_id res chain seq x y z
N MET A 1 47.86 10.96 45.26
CA MET A 1 46.42 10.70 45.05
C MET A 1 46.00 9.62 46.02
N LYS A 2 44.98 9.86 46.85
CA LYS A 2 44.44 8.82 47.74
C LYS A 2 43.73 7.77 46.89
N THR A 3 43.78 6.50 47.28
CA THR A 3 43.11 5.37 46.58
C THR A 3 41.62 5.66 46.30
N ILE A 4 40.96 6.35 47.23
CA ILE A 4 39.56 6.78 47.10
C ILE A 4 39.34 7.69 45.87
N GLU A 5 40.25 8.63 45.60
CA GLU A 5 40.15 9.58 44.48
C GLU A 5 40.31 8.88 43.12
N ILE A 6 41.15 7.83 43.07
CA ILE A 6 41.33 7.02 41.86
C ILE A 6 40.06 6.21 41.59
N VAL A 7 39.49 5.60 42.63
CA VAL A 7 38.25 4.81 42.52
C VAL A 7 37.07 5.69 42.12
N THR A 8 36.93 6.90 42.68
CA THR A 8 35.85 7.83 42.29
C THR A 8 36.01 8.31 40.85
N LEU A 9 37.22 8.66 40.42
CA LEU A 9 37.48 9.08 39.04
C LEU A 9 37.17 7.97 38.02
N ILE A 10 37.54 6.72 38.33
CA ILE A 10 37.20 5.55 37.50
C ILE A 10 35.68 5.36 37.44
N GLY A 11 34.97 5.51 38.57
CA GLY A 11 33.51 5.42 38.62
C GLY A 11 32.82 6.48 37.76
N ILE A 12 33.30 7.72 37.81
CA ILE A 12 32.81 8.82 36.97
C ILE A 12 33.11 8.54 35.48
N GLY A 13 34.31 8.08 35.17
CA GLY A 13 34.68 7.71 33.79
C GLY A 13 33.80 6.60 33.21
N LEU A 14 33.55 5.53 33.99
CA LEU A 14 32.69 4.43 33.57
C LEU A 14 31.25 4.87 33.34
N THR A 15 30.68 5.64 34.27
CA THR A 15 29.30 6.15 34.13
C THR A 15 29.16 7.09 32.93
N PHE A 16 30.18 7.92 32.66
CA PHE A 16 30.20 8.79 31.48
C PHE A 16 30.24 7.98 30.18
N ILE A 17 31.08 6.95 30.09
CA ILE A 17 31.17 6.06 28.92
C ILE A 17 29.82 5.36 28.68
N VAL A 18 29.20 4.80 29.73
CA VAL A 18 27.86 4.18 29.64
C VAL A 18 26.82 5.19 29.17
N GLY A 19 26.88 6.43 29.65
CA GLY A 19 26.02 7.53 29.20
C GLY A 19 26.16 7.82 27.70
N ILE A 20 27.39 7.89 27.19
CA ILE A 20 27.66 8.08 25.75
C ILE A 20 27.09 6.91 24.94
N PHE A 21 27.32 5.66 25.34
CA PHE A 21 26.79 4.50 24.63
C PHE A 21 25.26 4.51 24.59
N ASN A 22 24.60 4.80 25.72
CA ASN A 22 23.15 4.91 25.79
C ASN A 22 22.61 6.02 24.89
N LEU A 23 23.29 7.18 24.84
CA LEU A 23 22.90 8.29 23.99
C LEU A 23 23.01 7.92 22.51
N ILE A 24 24.11 7.27 22.09
CA ILE A 24 24.30 6.81 20.72
C ILE A 24 23.22 5.79 20.32
N ILE A 25 22.94 4.80 21.17
CA ILE A 25 21.90 3.78 20.93
C ILE A 25 20.53 4.45 20.81
N THR A 26 20.21 5.37 21.73
CA THR A 26 18.93 6.09 21.73
C THR A 26 18.74 6.91 20.45
N PHE A 27 19.75 7.68 20.04
CA PHE A 27 19.68 8.46 18.80
C PHE A 27 19.45 7.58 17.56
N ARG A 28 20.11 6.42 17.49
CA ARG A 28 19.92 5.47 16.38
C ARG A 28 18.50 4.90 16.37
N ASN A 29 17.98 4.52 17.54
CA ASN A 29 16.63 3.99 17.67
C ASN A 29 15.57 5.03 17.30
N VAL A 30 15.72 6.28 17.75
CA VAL A 30 14.78 7.37 17.42
C VAL A 30 14.72 7.61 15.92
N ARG A 31 15.87 7.67 15.23
CA ARG A 31 15.89 7.84 13.76
C ARG A 31 15.21 6.68 13.04
N LYS A 32 15.47 5.45 13.48
CA LYS A 32 14.86 4.24 12.90
C LYS A 32 13.34 4.28 13.07
N THR A 33 12.85 4.58 14.26
CA THR A 33 11.40 4.67 14.55
C THR A 33 10.74 5.79 13.74
N ALA A 34 11.38 6.97 13.65
CA ALA A 34 10.85 8.07 12.84
C ALA A 34 10.73 7.70 11.36
N PHE A 35 11.74 7.01 10.81
CA PHE A 35 11.70 6.52 9.43
C PHE A 35 10.56 5.51 9.22
N ILE A 36 10.44 4.49 10.09
CA ILE A 36 9.37 3.48 10.01
C ILE A 36 8.00 4.15 10.04
N ASN A 37 7.76 5.02 11.02
CA ASN A 37 6.48 5.72 11.16
C ASN A 37 6.14 6.57 9.92
N SER A 38 7.14 7.25 9.34
CA SER A 38 6.95 8.01 8.10
C SER A 38 6.57 7.11 6.92
N VAL A 39 7.25 5.98 6.74
CA VAL A 39 6.93 5.02 5.67
C VAL A 39 5.55 4.40 5.87
N THR A 40 5.21 4.01 7.10
CA THR A 40 3.88 3.47 7.44
C THR A 40 2.78 4.50 7.15
N ALA A 41 2.99 5.77 7.49
CA ALA A 41 2.04 6.83 7.17
C ALA A 41 1.86 7.02 5.65
N SER A 42 2.96 7.03 4.89
CA SER A 42 2.92 7.07 3.43
C SER A 42 2.18 5.87 2.83
N ARG A 43 2.39 4.65 3.36
CA ARG A 43 1.69 3.44 2.91
C ARG A 43 0.18 3.50 3.20
N ILE A 44 -0.23 4.00 4.37
CA ILE A 44 -1.65 4.19 4.69
C ILE A 44 -2.29 5.21 3.73
N LYS A 45 -1.59 6.31 3.42
CA LYS A 45 -2.04 7.29 2.44
C LYS A 45 -2.20 6.67 1.05
N TYR A 46 -1.21 5.91 0.60
CA TYR A 46 -1.27 5.13 -0.65
C TYR A 46 -2.51 4.21 -0.70
N ILE A 47 -2.75 3.41 0.34
CA ILE A 47 -3.93 2.53 0.46
C ILE A 47 -5.23 3.31 0.26
N GLN A 48 -5.32 4.51 0.86
CA GLN A 48 -6.51 5.35 0.77
C GLN A 48 -6.68 5.92 -0.65
N GLU A 49 -5.64 6.52 -1.22
CA GLU A 49 -5.69 7.15 -2.53
C GLU A 49 -5.99 6.13 -3.64
N LEU A 50 -5.39 4.93 -3.56
CA LEU A 50 -5.68 3.84 -4.49
C LEU A 50 -7.15 3.38 -4.40
N ARG A 51 -7.66 3.19 -3.17
CA ARG A 51 -9.07 2.82 -2.93
C ARG A 51 -10.03 3.86 -3.51
N GLU A 52 -9.78 5.14 -3.26
CA GLU A 52 -10.61 6.23 -3.76
C GLU A 52 -10.57 6.32 -5.29
N SER A 53 -9.39 6.17 -5.89
CA SER A 53 -9.23 6.20 -7.35
C SER A 53 -9.96 5.06 -8.04
N ILE A 54 -9.80 3.83 -7.52
CA ILE A 54 -10.49 2.65 -8.04
C ILE A 54 -12.01 2.78 -7.85
N SER A 55 -12.47 3.26 -6.69
CA SER A 55 -13.90 3.46 -6.45
C SER A 55 -14.52 4.45 -7.44
N LYS A 56 -13.84 5.57 -7.73
CA LYS A 56 -14.31 6.56 -8.71
C LYS A 56 -14.33 5.95 -10.11
N PHE A 57 -13.27 5.24 -10.50
CA PHE A 57 -13.19 4.58 -11.80
C PHE A 57 -14.33 3.57 -12.00
N CYS A 58 -14.56 2.69 -11.02
CA CYS A 58 -15.68 1.74 -11.05
C CYS A 58 -17.04 2.45 -11.11
N GLY A 59 -17.21 3.52 -10.34
CA GLY A 59 -18.45 4.32 -10.35
C GLY A 59 -18.74 4.96 -11.71
N LEU A 60 -17.71 5.49 -12.37
CA LEU A 60 -17.83 6.03 -13.73
C LEU A 60 -18.16 4.94 -14.74
N ALA A 61 -17.44 3.82 -14.71
CA ALA A 61 -17.66 2.69 -15.61
C ALA A 61 -19.10 2.14 -15.50
N TYR A 62 -19.59 1.94 -14.28
CA TYR A 62 -20.95 1.47 -14.03
C TYR A 62 -22.01 2.51 -14.42
N SER A 63 -21.78 3.79 -14.11
CA SER A 63 -22.73 4.87 -14.42
C SER A 63 -22.83 5.13 -15.93
N TYR A 64 -21.71 5.03 -16.64
CA TYR A 64 -21.67 5.17 -18.09
C TYR A 64 -22.49 4.08 -18.78
N ASN A 65 -22.30 2.81 -18.40
CA ASN A 65 -23.06 1.69 -18.95
C ASN A 65 -24.58 1.88 -18.78
N ASN A 66 -25.01 2.40 -17.62
CA ASN A 66 -26.43 2.65 -17.33
C ASN A 66 -27.03 3.88 -18.03
N ARG A 67 -26.21 4.78 -18.61
CA ARG A 67 -26.66 6.08 -19.14
C ARG A 67 -26.31 6.32 -20.62
N LEU A 68 -25.76 5.32 -21.32
CA LEU A 68 -25.30 5.40 -22.71
C LEU A 68 -26.27 6.12 -23.68
N TYR A 69 -27.58 5.95 -23.50
CA TYR A 69 -28.60 6.52 -24.42
C TYR A 69 -29.07 7.95 -24.10
N LYS A 70 -28.56 8.59 -23.04
CA LYS A 70 -29.09 9.88 -22.54
C LYS A 70 -28.09 11.03 -22.50
N LEU A 71 -26.85 10.80 -22.92
CA LEU A 71 -25.77 11.78 -22.77
C LEU A 71 -25.46 12.49 -24.10
N GLU A 72 -25.23 13.79 -24.02
CA GLU A 72 -24.72 14.57 -25.14
C GLU A 72 -23.24 14.26 -25.41
N TYR A 73 -22.78 14.51 -26.64
CA TYR A 73 -21.38 14.24 -27.04
C TYR A 73 -20.34 14.88 -26.09
N LYS A 74 -20.61 16.11 -25.63
CA LYS A 74 -19.72 16.82 -24.71
C LYS A 74 -19.62 16.12 -23.34
N GLU A 75 -20.73 15.61 -22.83
CA GLU A 75 -20.77 14.89 -21.55
C GLU A 75 -20.03 13.55 -21.66
N VAL A 76 -20.20 12.84 -22.78
CA VAL A 76 -19.47 11.61 -23.08
C VAL A 76 -17.96 11.88 -23.11
N TRP A 77 -17.52 12.96 -23.75
CA TRP A 77 -16.11 13.33 -23.81
C TRP A 77 -15.50 13.58 -22.42
N GLU A 78 -16.16 14.36 -21.57
CA GLU A 78 -15.66 14.65 -20.22
C GLU A 78 -15.59 13.38 -19.36
N LEU A 79 -16.57 12.46 -19.48
CA LEU A 79 -16.53 11.18 -18.78
C LEU A 79 -15.34 10.31 -19.21
N HIS A 80 -15.04 10.27 -20.51
CA HIS A 80 -13.88 9.53 -21.03
C HIS A 80 -12.57 10.12 -20.50
N LYS A 81 -12.44 11.44 -20.56
CA LYS A 81 -11.26 12.15 -20.05
C LYS A 81 -11.05 11.91 -18.55
N GLU A 82 -12.12 11.93 -17.76
CA GLU A 82 -12.04 11.67 -16.32
C GLU A 82 -11.60 10.23 -16.04
N ALA A 83 -12.16 9.26 -16.76
CA ALA A 83 -11.82 7.87 -16.56
C ALA A 83 -10.42 7.51 -17.05
N ASP A 84 -9.95 8.10 -18.16
CA ASP A 84 -8.57 7.96 -18.61
C ASP A 84 -7.60 8.53 -17.57
N SER A 85 -7.93 9.69 -17.00
CA SER A 85 -7.17 10.29 -15.90
C SER A 85 -7.08 9.34 -14.69
N LEU A 86 -8.21 8.78 -14.26
CA LEU A 86 -8.25 7.82 -13.14
C LEU A 86 -7.46 6.55 -13.46
N LYS A 87 -7.58 6.03 -14.68
CA LYS A 87 -6.79 4.89 -15.15
C LYS A 87 -5.29 5.16 -15.06
N PHE A 88 -4.82 6.33 -15.49
CA PHE A 88 -3.42 6.70 -15.38
C PHE A 88 -2.97 6.85 -13.94
N ILE A 89 -3.78 7.50 -13.09
CA ILE A 89 -3.50 7.65 -11.65
C ILE A 89 -3.35 6.27 -11.01
N ILE A 90 -4.29 5.36 -11.25
CA ILE A 90 -4.23 4.01 -10.68
C ILE A 90 -2.96 3.29 -11.16
N ARG A 91 -2.62 3.36 -12.45
CA ARG A 91 -1.38 2.75 -12.98
C ARG A 91 -0.12 3.32 -12.33
N LEU A 92 -0.09 4.62 -12.01
CA LEU A 92 1.05 5.26 -11.34
C LEU A 92 1.21 4.84 -9.87
N TYR A 93 0.13 4.37 -9.24
CA TYR A 93 0.18 3.79 -7.90
C TYR A 93 0.66 2.33 -7.88
N LEU A 94 0.64 1.65 -9.02
CA LEU A 94 0.89 0.22 -9.11
C LEU A 94 2.30 -0.06 -9.67
N ASN A 95 2.90 -1.14 -9.20
CA ASN A 95 4.19 -1.61 -9.67
C ASN A 95 4.02 -2.60 -10.84
N PRO A 96 4.49 -2.28 -12.07
CA PRO A 96 4.40 -3.20 -13.20
C PRO A 96 5.27 -4.47 -13.04
N GLU A 97 6.25 -4.46 -12.12
CA GLU A 97 7.10 -5.62 -11.85
C GLU A 97 6.48 -6.58 -10.81
N ASP A 98 5.36 -6.24 -10.17
CA ASP A 98 4.70 -7.15 -9.24
C ASP A 98 4.08 -8.34 -9.98
N GLU A 99 4.34 -9.54 -9.47
CA GLU A 99 4.05 -10.79 -10.18
C GLU A 99 2.54 -11.11 -10.27
N TYR A 100 1.69 -10.50 -9.42
CA TYR A 100 0.31 -10.98 -9.26
C TYR A 100 -0.75 -9.91 -9.09
N TRP A 101 -0.67 -9.04 -8.08
CA TRP A 101 -1.74 -8.11 -7.72
C TRP A 101 -1.83 -6.96 -8.70
N ASP A 102 -0.75 -6.21 -8.86
CA ASP A 102 -0.76 -4.94 -9.57
C ASP A 102 -0.94 -5.17 -11.06
N ASN A 103 -0.23 -6.16 -11.62
CA ASN A 103 -0.40 -6.55 -13.01
C ASN A 103 -1.82 -7.03 -13.32
N LYS A 104 -2.47 -7.74 -12.40
CA LYS A 104 -3.85 -8.18 -12.60
C LYS A 104 -4.84 -7.01 -12.45
N ILE A 105 -4.61 -6.07 -11.54
CA ILE A 105 -5.39 -4.82 -11.45
C ILE A 105 -5.25 -4.01 -12.75
N ILE A 106 -4.03 -3.84 -13.26
CA ILE A 106 -3.77 -3.14 -14.53
C ILE A 106 -4.52 -3.81 -15.68
N SER A 107 -4.47 -5.15 -15.76
CA SER A 107 -5.21 -5.91 -16.79
C SER A 107 -6.72 -5.68 -16.69
N LEU A 108 -7.30 -5.72 -15.49
CA LEU A 108 -8.73 -5.51 -15.29
C LEU A 108 -9.16 -4.09 -15.65
N ILE A 109 -8.35 -3.08 -15.34
CA ILE A 109 -8.60 -1.69 -15.74
C ILE A 109 -8.52 -1.54 -17.26
N ASP A 110 -7.57 -2.20 -17.91
CA ASP A 110 -7.44 -2.17 -19.37
C ASP A 110 -8.62 -2.87 -20.08
N GLN A 111 -9.26 -3.86 -19.43
CA GLN A 111 -10.48 -4.52 -19.92
C GLN A 111 -11.74 -3.67 -19.76
N ILE A 112 -11.80 -2.83 -18.72
CA ILE A 112 -12.93 -1.92 -18.48
C ILE A 112 -12.81 -0.72 -19.41
N VAL A 113 -13.29 -0.89 -20.65
CA VAL A 113 -13.34 0.16 -21.67
C VAL A 113 -14.71 0.83 -21.64
N LEU A 114 -14.74 2.16 -21.49
CA LEU A 114 -15.94 3.00 -21.50
C LEU A 114 -16.67 3.11 -22.87
N LYS A 115 -16.53 2.11 -23.72
CA LYS A 115 -17.22 2.01 -25.03
C LYS A 115 -17.63 0.59 -25.38
N SER A 116 -17.55 -0.36 -24.44
CA SER A 116 -17.98 -1.72 -24.69
C SER A 116 -19.48 -1.85 -24.49
N ASP A 117 -20.18 -2.50 -25.42
CA ASP A 117 -21.58 -2.96 -25.24
C ASP A 117 -21.69 -4.09 -24.19
N LYS A 118 -20.56 -4.52 -23.62
CA LYS A 118 -20.49 -5.56 -22.60
C LYS A 118 -20.74 -4.95 -21.23
N ASP A 119 -21.57 -5.63 -20.45
CA ASP A 119 -21.79 -5.30 -19.06
C ASP A 119 -20.45 -5.31 -18.28
N PRO A 120 -20.00 -4.17 -17.73
CA PRO A 120 -18.74 -4.09 -16.99
C PRO A 120 -18.88 -4.64 -15.56
N THR A 121 -20.06 -5.10 -15.14
CA THR A 121 -20.33 -5.51 -13.74
C THR A 121 -19.41 -6.62 -13.26
N GLU A 122 -19.16 -7.65 -14.06
CA GLU A 122 -18.24 -8.73 -13.68
C GLU A 122 -16.78 -8.22 -13.55
N PRO A 123 -16.17 -7.58 -14.57
CA PRO A 123 -14.83 -7.00 -14.45
C PRO A 123 -14.69 -6.02 -13.28
N ILE A 124 -15.70 -5.20 -13.00
CA ILE A 124 -15.73 -4.28 -11.86
C ILE A 124 -15.70 -5.06 -10.54
N ASN A 125 -16.50 -6.12 -10.41
CA ASN A 125 -16.53 -6.94 -9.21
C ASN A 125 -15.20 -7.67 -8.99
N GLU A 126 -14.56 -8.15 -10.06
CA GLU A 126 -13.22 -8.73 -9.99
C GLU A 126 -12.19 -7.69 -9.57
N LEU A 127 -12.20 -6.50 -10.16
CA LEU A 127 -11.32 -5.38 -9.82
C LEU A 127 -11.45 -4.99 -8.35
N ILE A 128 -12.69 -4.90 -7.84
CA ILE A 128 -12.96 -4.63 -6.43
C ILE A 128 -12.39 -5.75 -5.56
N THR A 129 -12.65 -7.01 -5.92
CA THR A 129 -12.21 -8.17 -5.13
C THR A 129 -10.69 -8.20 -5.02
N ILE A 130 -9.97 -8.14 -6.13
CA ILE A 130 -8.51 -8.20 -6.10
C ILE A 130 -7.90 -7.02 -5.33
N THR A 131 -8.47 -5.82 -5.49
CA THR A 131 -8.04 -4.63 -4.77
C THR A 131 -8.25 -4.80 -3.27
N GLN A 132 -9.38 -5.36 -2.83
CA GLN A 132 -9.63 -5.63 -1.40
C GLN A 132 -8.55 -6.54 -0.78
N TYR A 133 -8.12 -7.58 -1.50
CA TYR A 133 -7.04 -8.45 -1.03
C TYR A 133 -5.69 -7.75 -0.98
N LEU A 134 -5.34 -6.97 -2.02
CA LEU A 134 -4.12 -6.14 -2.02
C LEU A 134 -4.10 -5.15 -0.85
N LEU A 135 -5.18 -4.38 -0.66
CA LEU A 135 -5.26 -3.42 0.43
C LEU A 135 -5.21 -4.09 1.81
N LYS A 136 -5.75 -5.32 1.94
CA LYS A 136 -5.65 -6.09 3.18
C LYS A 136 -4.23 -6.60 3.43
N LEU A 137 -3.51 -7.03 2.38
CA LEU A 137 -2.10 -7.38 2.46
C LEU A 137 -1.26 -6.19 2.95
N GLU A 138 -1.42 -5.03 2.32
CA GLU A 138 -0.71 -3.80 2.69
C GLU A 138 -1.02 -3.36 4.13
N TRP A 139 -2.28 -3.49 4.56
CA TRP A 139 -2.69 -3.20 5.93
C TRP A 139 -2.03 -4.13 6.96
N GLU A 140 -2.02 -5.44 6.71
CA GLU A 140 -1.34 -6.38 7.62
C GLU A 140 0.17 -6.15 7.64
N GLY A 141 0.78 -5.82 6.50
CA GLY A 141 2.20 -5.44 6.43
C GLY A 141 2.51 -4.21 7.29
N ALA A 142 1.70 -3.15 7.17
CA ALA A 142 1.81 -1.94 7.98
C ALA A 142 1.63 -2.21 9.48
N LYS A 143 0.63 -3.04 9.84
CA LYS A 143 0.37 -3.44 11.22
C LYS A 143 1.56 -4.20 11.80
N ARG A 144 2.07 -5.18 11.05
CA ARG A 144 3.21 -6.00 11.48
C ARG A 144 4.46 -5.13 11.68
N GLU A 145 4.75 -4.24 10.74
CA GLU A 145 5.90 -3.33 10.86
C GLU A 145 5.78 -2.36 12.05
N SER A 146 4.55 -1.99 12.42
CA SER A 146 4.31 -1.17 13.61
C SER A 146 4.53 -1.94 14.92
N GLU A 147 4.28 -3.26 14.93
CA GLU A 147 4.49 -4.12 16.10
C GLU A 147 5.96 -4.50 16.30
N VAL A 148 6.67 -4.88 15.23
CA VAL A 148 8.03 -5.46 15.33
C VAL A 148 9.14 -4.58 14.73
N GLY A 149 8.79 -3.50 14.05
CA GLY A 149 9.71 -2.66 13.30
C GLY A 149 9.95 -3.18 11.88
N ILE A 150 11.21 -3.16 11.41
CA ILE A 150 11.54 -3.59 10.05
C ILE A 150 11.40 -5.11 9.96
N ILE A 151 10.43 -5.57 9.16
CA ILE A 151 10.25 -6.99 8.83
C ILE A 151 11.28 -7.46 7.81
N SER A 152 11.67 -8.73 7.92
CA SER A 152 12.62 -9.36 6.99
C SER A 152 11.99 -9.58 5.61
N ASP A 153 12.81 -9.67 4.56
CA ASP A 153 12.30 -9.91 3.21
C ASP A 153 11.66 -11.30 3.06
N ILE A 154 12.08 -12.27 3.87
CA ILE A 154 11.45 -13.59 3.96
C ILE A 154 10.02 -13.45 4.49
N GLU A 155 9.84 -12.75 5.61
CA GLU A 155 8.53 -12.51 6.23
C GLU A 155 7.60 -11.72 5.29
N LYS A 156 8.13 -10.73 4.55
CA LYS A 156 7.37 -10.03 3.50
C LYS A 156 6.87 -10.98 2.43
N LYS A 157 7.75 -11.86 1.92
CA LYS A 157 7.41 -12.83 0.87
C LYS A 157 6.41 -13.87 1.34
N GLU A 158 6.53 -14.34 2.57
CA GLU A 158 5.55 -15.23 3.19
C GLU A 158 4.17 -14.58 3.31
N LEU A 159 4.12 -13.33 3.77
CA LEU A 159 2.87 -12.56 3.85
C LEU A 159 2.25 -12.37 2.46
N TYR A 160 3.06 -11.99 1.48
CA TYR A 160 2.64 -11.86 0.08
C TYR A 160 2.00 -13.16 -0.44
N ASN A 161 2.73 -14.27 -0.37
CA ASN A 161 2.29 -15.57 -0.86
C ASN A 161 1.01 -16.04 -0.16
N LYS A 162 0.91 -15.83 1.16
CA LYS A 162 -0.29 -16.15 1.95
C LYS A 162 -1.53 -15.46 1.40
N TYR A 163 -1.44 -14.18 1.03
CA TYR A 163 -2.58 -13.45 0.49
C TYR A 163 -2.88 -13.83 -0.96
N VAL A 164 -1.86 -14.13 -1.77
CA VAL A 164 -2.03 -14.61 -3.15
C VAL A 164 -2.83 -15.92 -3.14
N GLU A 165 -2.45 -16.87 -2.29
CA GLU A 165 -3.15 -18.15 -2.17
C GLU A 165 -4.58 -17.98 -1.65
N LYS A 166 -4.81 -17.09 -0.67
CA LYS A 166 -6.18 -16.77 -0.22
C LYS A 166 -7.06 -16.25 -1.34
N HIS A 167 -6.55 -15.35 -2.18
CA HIS A 167 -7.30 -14.82 -3.30
C HIS A 167 -7.56 -15.88 -4.38
N LYS A 168 -6.56 -16.69 -4.74
CA LYS A 168 -6.76 -17.83 -5.66
C LYS A 168 -7.85 -18.78 -5.16
N GLN A 169 -7.82 -19.13 -3.87
CA GLN A 169 -8.86 -19.97 -3.25
C GLN A 169 -10.24 -19.31 -3.27
N ALA A 170 -10.32 -18.00 -3.09
CA ALA A 170 -11.58 -17.28 -3.14
C ALA A 170 -12.18 -17.27 -4.56
N ILE A 171 -11.34 -17.18 -5.59
CA ILE A 171 -11.78 -17.27 -6.99
C ILE A 171 -12.29 -18.69 -7.29
N LEU A 172 -11.58 -19.73 -6.86
CA LEU A 172 -11.95 -21.14 -7.13
C LEU A 172 -13.27 -21.58 -6.46
N LYS A 173 -13.73 -20.86 -5.43
CA LYS A 173 -14.97 -21.14 -4.71
C LYS A 173 -16.19 -20.42 -5.31
N LYS A 174 -15.97 -19.58 -6.31
CA LYS A 174 -16.99 -18.75 -6.96
C LYS A 174 -17.50 -19.45 -8.21
#